data_AF-A0A7V3YKE9-F1
#
_entry.id   AF-A0A7V3YKE9-F1
#
_cell.length_a   1.000
_cell.length_b   1.000
_cell.length_c   1.000
_cell.angle_alpha   90.00
_cell.angle_beta   90.00
_cell.angle_gamma   90.00
#
_symmetry.space_group_name_H-M   'P 1'
#
loop_
_entity.id
_entity.type
_entity.pdbx_description
1 polymer ?
#
loop_
_entity_poly.entity_id
_entity_poly.type
_entity_poly.pdbx_seq_one_letter_code
_entity_poly.pdbx_strand_id
1 'polypeptide(L)'
;MGRVEVTNMTKTRVLSRALLQNLVAFVLGSEHRDIAGTLAITFIDEENMRDIKRRFFQEDTVGDVVSFFYGEDPDGVWGEILVCVPRALEQSRERGVPLAEELMFLVVHGLLHLLGYDDDTEERRRLMMERAEELLAAYRKEEVRRRLVEQALRAREFAYAPYSRFRVGAALLSRDGRIFTGCNVENASFGVTMCAERVALGRAVAEGAREFTAIAVVSDGESFCFPCGLCRQALAEFGLDIEVLAGARDGRFVVQRLRELLPSTFSFQGV
;
A
#
# COMPACT_ATOMS: atom_id res chain seq x y z
N MET A 1 -14.55 0.15 -14.81
CA MET A 1 -13.71 0.86 -13.83
C MET A 1 -13.75 2.33 -14.19
N GLY A 2 -14.28 3.17 -13.30
CA GLY A 2 -14.38 4.60 -13.58
C GLY A 2 -13.02 5.28 -13.71
N ARG A 3 -13.04 6.48 -14.27
CA ARG A 3 -11.84 7.30 -14.51
C ARG A 3 -11.57 8.19 -13.32
N VAL A 4 -10.31 8.46 -13.02
CA VAL A 4 -9.91 9.48 -12.04
C VAL A 4 -9.16 10.60 -12.77
N GLU A 5 -9.70 11.81 -12.65
CA GLU A 5 -9.11 13.05 -13.12
C GLU A 5 -8.61 13.86 -11.94
N VAL A 6 -7.42 14.44 -12.09
CA VAL A 6 -6.76 15.17 -11.01
C VAL A 6 -6.32 16.52 -11.54
N THR A 7 -6.76 17.57 -10.86
CA THR A 7 -6.42 18.96 -11.19
C THR A 7 -5.80 19.62 -9.96
N ASN A 8 -4.69 20.33 -10.12
CA ASN A 8 -4.11 21.16 -9.06
C ASN A 8 -4.14 22.62 -9.49
N MET A 9 -4.99 23.42 -8.85
CA MET A 9 -5.11 24.86 -9.10
C MET A 9 -4.21 25.69 -8.19
N THR A 10 -3.43 25.04 -7.32
CA THR A 10 -2.57 25.71 -6.35
C THR A 10 -1.11 25.72 -6.79
N LYS A 11 -0.30 26.58 -6.18
CA LYS A 11 1.16 26.60 -6.36
C LYS A 11 1.89 25.51 -5.55
N THR A 12 1.19 24.88 -4.61
CA THR A 12 1.76 23.87 -3.73
C THR A 12 1.81 22.53 -4.43
N ARG A 13 2.92 21.79 -4.26
CA ARG A 13 3.02 20.43 -4.79
C ARG A 13 2.10 19.49 -3.99
N VAL A 14 1.22 18.80 -4.70
CA VAL A 14 0.26 17.83 -4.15
C VAL A 14 0.62 16.40 -4.53
N LEU A 15 -0.29 15.46 -4.24
CA LEU A 15 -0.17 14.04 -4.56
C LEU A 15 -0.08 13.79 -6.07
N SER A 16 0.67 12.76 -6.47
CA SER A 16 0.76 12.38 -7.88
C SER A 16 -0.53 11.73 -8.37
N ARG A 17 -0.82 11.88 -9.68
CA ARG A 17 -2.01 11.26 -10.31
C ARG A 17 -2.04 9.74 -10.11
N ALA A 18 -0.90 9.07 -10.26
CA ALA A 18 -0.80 7.62 -10.08
C ALA A 18 -1.10 7.19 -8.64
N LEU A 19 -0.62 7.94 -7.64
CA LEU A 19 -0.94 7.67 -6.24
C LEU A 19 -2.44 7.81 -5.97
N LEU A 20 -3.07 8.90 -6.45
CA LEU A 20 -4.50 9.13 -6.27
C LEU A 20 -5.35 8.06 -6.96
N GLN A 21 -4.98 7.67 -8.19
CA GLN A 21 -5.64 6.56 -8.89
C GLN A 21 -5.57 5.26 -8.11
N ASN A 22 -4.40 4.92 -7.56
CA ASN A 22 -4.21 3.72 -6.76
C ASN A 22 -4.98 3.78 -5.43
N LEU A 23 -4.99 4.94 -4.77
CA LEU A 23 -5.71 5.16 -3.52
C LEU A 23 -7.23 5.02 -3.72
N VAL A 24 -7.78 5.69 -4.73
CA VAL A 24 -9.21 5.61 -5.07
C VAL A 24 -9.61 4.17 -5.42
N ALA A 25 -8.84 3.50 -6.28
CA ALA A 25 -9.11 2.10 -6.65
C ALA A 25 -9.06 1.17 -5.42
N PHE A 26 -8.12 1.41 -4.49
CA PHE A 26 -8.03 0.64 -3.25
C PHE A 26 -9.24 0.86 -2.33
N VAL A 27 -9.65 2.11 -2.13
CA VAL A 27 -10.82 2.44 -1.29
C VAL A 27 -12.09 1.84 -1.88
N LEU A 28 -12.35 2.06 -3.17
CA LEU A 28 -13.52 1.49 -3.86
C LEU A 28 -13.57 -0.04 -3.76
N GLY A 29 -12.43 -0.71 -3.97
CA GLY A 29 -12.32 -2.16 -3.82
C GLY A 29 -12.56 -2.63 -2.39
N SER A 30 -12.06 -1.88 -1.39
CA SER A 30 -12.23 -2.19 0.05
C SER A 30 -13.67 -1.97 0.53
N GLU A 31 -14.39 -1.04 -0.09
CA GLU A 31 -15.80 -0.75 0.17
C GLU A 31 -16.76 -1.61 -0.67
N HIS A 32 -16.23 -2.45 -1.58
CA HIS A 32 -17.02 -3.22 -2.55
C HIS A 32 -17.97 -2.31 -3.35
N ARG A 33 -17.45 -1.20 -3.85
CA ARG A 33 -18.16 -0.20 -4.63
C ARG A 33 -17.47 0.00 -5.98
N ASP A 34 -18.28 0.29 -7.00
CA ASP A 34 -17.82 0.73 -8.29
C ASP A 34 -18.40 2.12 -8.58
N ILE A 35 -17.70 2.89 -9.41
CA ILE A 35 -18.18 4.18 -9.89
C ILE A 35 -18.44 4.10 -11.40
N ALA A 36 -19.57 4.66 -11.82
CA ALA A 36 -19.94 4.81 -13.22
C ALA A 36 -19.56 6.23 -13.68
N GLY A 37 -18.56 6.34 -14.56
CA GLY A 37 -18.07 7.63 -15.04
C GLY A 37 -16.75 8.08 -14.42
N THR A 38 -16.62 9.37 -14.18
CA THR A 38 -15.36 10.03 -13.79
C THR A 38 -15.43 10.62 -12.38
N LEU A 39 -14.48 10.28 -11.52
CA LEU A 39 -14.23 11.00 -10.26
C LEU A 39 -13.21 12.12 -10.52
N ALA A 40 -13.62 13.37 -10.31
CA ALA A 40 -12.73 14.53 -10.35
C ALA A 40 -12.19 14.83 -8.95
N ILE A 41 -10.86 15.00 -8.83
CA ILE A 41 -10.21 15.43 -7.59
C ILE A 41 -9.47 16.73 -7.89
N THR A 42 -9.93 17.82 -7.30
CA THR A 42 -9.36 19.16 -7.55
C THR A 42 -8.80 19.74 -6.27
N PHE A 43 -7.52 20.09 -6.29
CA PHE A 43 -6.86 20.82 -5.20
C PHE A 43 -6.98 22.32 -5.44
N ILE A 44 -7.57 23.03 -4.47
CA ILE A 44 -7.92 24.45 -4.56
C ILE A 44 -7.35 25.26 -3.39
N ASP A 45 -7.39 26.59 -3.52
CA ASP A 45 -7.04 27.53 -2.46
C ASP A 45 -8.26 27.92 -1.59
N GLU A 46 -8.06 28.82 -0.62
CA GLU A 46 -9.12 29.24 0.30
C GLU A 46 -10.18 30.12 -0.37
N GLU A 47 -9.81 30.92 -1.38
CA GLU A 47 -10.74 31.80 -2.09
C GLU A 47 -11.75 30.96 -2.87
N ASN A 48 -11.26 30.01 -3.67
CA ASN A 48 -12.10 29.08 -4.40
C ASN A 48 -12.95 28.22 -3.45
N MET A 49 -12.40 27.75 -2.32
CA MET A 49 -13.16 26.95 -1.35
C MET A 49 -14.29 27.77 -0.69
N ARG A 50 -14.02 29.02 -0.30
CA ARG A 50 -15.03 29.93 0.26
C ARG A 50 -16.14 30.21 -0.75
N ASP A 51 -15.79 30.42 -2.02
CA ASP A 51 -16.78 30.66 -3.07
C ASP A 51 -17.68 29.45 -3.31
N ILE A 52 -17.12 28.24 -3.29
CA ILE A 52 -17.90 27.00 -3.35
C ILE A 52 -18.85 26.87 -2.14
N LYS A 53 -18.35 27.09 -0.92
CA LYS A 53 -19.16 27.03 0.31
C LYS A 53 -20.30 28.05 0.30
N ARG A 54 -20.03 29.29 -0.13
CA ARG A 54 -21.06 30.33 -0.28
C ARG A 54 -22.13 29.94 -1.30
N ARG A 55 -21.71 29.47 -2.48
CA ARG A 55 -22.61 29.20 -3.60
C ARG A 55 -23.50 27.98 -3.38
N PHE A 56 -22.98 26.92 -2.77
CA PHE A 56 -23.68 25.63 -2.68
C PHE A 56 -24.19 25.32 -1.27
N PHE A 57 -23.57 25.86 -0.22
CA PHE A 57 -23.94 25.58 1.17
C PHE A 57 -24.47 26.81 1.92
N GLN A 58 -24.47 28.00 1.29
CA GLN A 58 -24.87 29.28 1.92
C GLN A 58 -24.04 29.63 3.18
N GLU A 59 -22.79 29.17 3.22
CA GLU A 59 -21.87 29.40 4.33
C GLU A 59 -20.69 30.28 3.90
N ASP A 60 -20.36 31.30 4.69
CA ASP A 60 -19.18 32.13 4.48
C ASP A 60 -17.98 31.62 5.31
N THR A 61 -17.60 30.37 5.08
CA THR A 61 -16.53 29.67 5.80
C THR A 61 -15.54 29.02 4.82
N VAL A 62 -14.36 28.66 5.32
CA VAL A 62 -13.36 27.89 4.56
C VAL A 62 -13.26 26.49 5.17
N GLY A 63 -13.87 25.52 4.49
CA GLY A 63 -13.74 24.09 4.81
C GLY A 63 -12.43 23.50 4.31
N ASP A 64 -12.15 22.27 4.70
CA ASP A 64 -10.98 21.48 4.28
C ASP A 64 -11.27 20.65 3.03
N VAL A 65 -12.45 20.02 2.95
CA VAL A 65 -12.90 19.23 1.81
C VAL A 65 -14.39 19.39 1.56
N VAL A 66 -14.78 19.37 0.28
CA VAL A 66 -16.18 19.35 -0.17
C VAL A 66 -16.32 18.27 -1.23
N SER A 67 -17.42 17.52 -1.20
CA SER A 67 -17.70 16.49 -2.19
C SER A 67 -19.08 16.67 -2.82
N PHE A 68 -19.17 16.49 -4.13
CA PHE A 68 -20.40 16.58 -4.90
C PHE A 68 -20.65 15.29 -5.68
N PHE A 69 -21.83 14.69 -5.52
CA PHE A 69 -22.28 13.57 -6.32
C PHE A 69 -23.17 14.08 -7.46
N TYR A 70 -22.90 13.66 -8.70
CA TYR A 70 -23.59 14.16 -9.90
C TYR A 70 -24.47 13.12 -10.59
N GLY A 71 -24.25 11.83 -10.34
CA GLY A 71 -25.05 10.75 -10.91
C GLY A 71 -24.22 9.56 -11.40
N GLU A 72 -24.86 8.66 -12.13
CA GLU A 72 -24.27 7.37 -12.56
C GLU A 72 -24.11 7.25 -14.08
N ASP A 73 -23.99 8.39 -14.80
CA ASP A 73 -23.73 8.39 -16.24
C ASP A 73 -22.31 7.87 -16.53
N PRO A 74 -22.14 6.73 -17.24
CA PRO A 74 -20.83 6.18 -17.57
C PRO A 74 -19.92 7.11 -18.38
N ASP A 75 -20.51 8.03 -19.17
CA ASP A 75 -19.77 9.00 -19.98
C ASP A 75 -19.59 10.34 -19.24
N GLY A 76 -20.27 10.53 -18.12
CA GLY A 76 -20.27 11.75 -17.32
C GLY A 76 -19.26 11.80 -16.17
N VAL A 77 -19.41 12.84 -15.35
CA VAL A 77 -18.74 12.98 -14.06
C VAL A 77 -19.63 12.31 -13.01
N TRP A 78 -19.08 11.34 -12.29
CA TRP A 78 -19.74 10.63 -11.21
C TRP A 78 -19.80 11.48 -9.94
N GLY A 79 -18.67 12.07 -9.59
CA GLY A 79 -18.54 12.96 -8.45
C GLY A 79 -17.28 13.79 -8.51
N GLU A 80 -17.22 14.82 -7.68
CA GLU A 80 -16.07 15.70 -7.51
C GLU A 80 -15.69 15.80 -6.03
N ILE A 81 -14.40 15.79 -5.75
CA ILE A 81 -13.80 16.06 -4.44
C ILE A 81 -12.91 17.29 -4.57
N LEU A 82 -13.22 18.33 -3.81
CA LEU A 82 -12.48 19.58 -3.75
C LEU A 82 -11.73 19.64 -2.43
N VAL A 83 -10.39 19.71 -2.49
CA VAL A 83 -9.54 19.75 -1.28
C VAL A 83 -8.86 21.12 -1.18
N CYS A 84 -9.04 21.81 -0.04
CA CYS A 84 -8.39 23.08 0.24
C CYS A 84 -6.96 22.87 0.76
N VAL A 85 -5.96 23.12 -0.09
CA VAL A 85 -4.55 22.83 0.24
C VAL A 85 -4.01 23.67 1.40
N PRO A 86 -4.30 24.98 1.52
CA PRO A 86 -3.86 25.77 2.67
C PRO A 86 -4.39 25.23 4.01
N ARG A 87 -5.66 24.79 4.05
CA ARG A 87 -6.26 24.20 5.26
C ARG A 87 -5.66 22.84 5.59
N ALA A 88 -5.44 21.99 4.58
CA ALA A 88 -4.70 20.75 4.77
C ALA A 88 -3.27 20.99 5.30
N LEU A 89 -2.60 22.07 4.89
CA LEU A 89 -1.29 22.42 5.41
C LEU A 89 -1.32 22.84 6.89
N GLU A 90 -2.36 23.58 7.30
CA GLU A 90 -2.60 23.95 8.69
C GLU A 90 -2.85 22.69 9.55
N GLN A 91 -3.80 21.84 9.14
CA GLN A 91 -4.14 20.59 9.82
C GLN A 91 -2.94 19.62 9.90
N SER A 92 -2.16 19.51 8.83
CA SER A 92 -0.92 18.73 8.79
C SER A 92 0.06 19.17 9.88
N ARG A 93 0.19 20.49 10.13
CA ARG A 93 1.06 21.03 11.19
C ARG A 93 0.49 20.77 12.58
N GLU A 94 -0.82 20.96 12.77
CA GLU A 94 -1.49 20.71 14.05
C GLU A 94 -1.39 19.25 14.48
N ARG A 95 -1.55 18.33 13.52
CA ARG A 95 -1.47 16.88 13.76
C ARG A 95 -0.04 16.34 13.77
N GLY A 96 0.94 17.12 13.28
CA GLY A 96 2.33 16.69 13.18
C GLY A 96 2.57 15.59 12.12
N VAL A 97 1.74 15.54 11.07
CA VAL A 97 1.86 14.56 9.97
C VAL A 97 2.34 15.23 8.68
N PRO A 98 2.99 14.52 7.75
CA PRO A 98 3.35 15.10 6.45
C PRO A 98 2.11 15.56 5.66
N LEU A 99 2.21 16.66 4.91
CA LEU A 99 1.11 17.17 4.06
C LEU A 99 0.52 16.08 3.15
N ALA A 100 1.37 15.19 2.61
CA ALA A 100 0.89 14.09 1.77
C ALA A 100 -0.09 13.16 2.50
N GLU A 101 0.13 12.91 3.79
CA GLU A 101 -0.76 12.08 4.61
C GLU A 101 -2.09 12.79 4.87
N GLU A 102 -2.05 14.10 5.14
CA GLU A 102 -3.27 14.90 5.30
C GLU A 102 -4.10 14.96 4.01
N LEU A 103 -3.45 15.20 2.86
CA LEU A 103 -4.13 15.22 1.57
C LEU A 103 -4.73 13.85 1.22
N MET A 104 -4.04 12.75 1.55
CA MET A 104 -4.60 11.40 1.38
C MET A 104 -5.83 11.21 2.27
N PHE A 105 -5.77 11.66 3.52
CA PHE A 105 -6.88 11.60 4.45
C PHE A 105 -8.10 12.35 3.95
N LEU A 106 -7.94 13.61 3.53
CA LEU A 106 -9.05 14.42 3.00
C LEU A 106 -9.65 13.83 1.71
N VAL A 107 -8.83 13.22 0.83
CA VAL A 107 -9.34 12.52 -0.35
C VAL A 107 -10.14 11.27 0.03
N VAL A 108 -9.67 10.46 0.98
CA VAL A 108 -10.42 9.29 1.46
C VAL A 108 -11.72 9.73 2.13
N HIS A 109 -11.66 10.78 2.96
CA HIS A 109 -12.82 11.35 3.62
C HIS A 109 -13.87 11.85 2.60
N GLY A 110 -13.47 12.65 1.60
CA GLY A 110 -14.37 13.08 0.54
C GLY A 110 -14.95 11.92 -0.27
N LEU A 111 -14.15 10.89 -0.55
CA LEU A 111 -14.63 9.69 -1.24
C LEU A 111 -15.66 8.93 -0.40
N LEU A 112 -15.47 8.79 0.92
CA LEU A 112 -16.44 8.16 1.81
C LEU A 112 -17.78 8.90 1.78
N HIS A 113 -17.80 10.23 1.73
CA HIS A 113 -19.04 10.99 1.53
C HIS A 113 -19.75 10.61 0.23
N LEU A 114 -19.01 10.53 -0.88
CA LEU A 114 -19.58 10.11 -2.16
C LEU A 114 -20.10 8.65 -2.15
N LEU A 115 -19.62 7.83 -1.22
CA LEU A 115 -20.08 6.45 -1.03
C LEU A 115 -21.25 6.33 -0.04
N GLY A 116 -21.77 7.46 0.47
CA GLY A 116 -22.94 7.53 1.35
C GLY A 116 -22.63 7.48 2.84
N TYR A 117 -21.38 7.70 3.24
CA TYR A 117 -21.05 7.97 4.64
C TYR A 117 -21.38 9.43 4.97
N ASP A 118 -21.99 9.67 6.12
CA ASP A 118 -22.35 11.01 6.60
C ASP A 118 -21.63 11.30 7.92
N ASP A 119 -21.48 12.58 8.26
CA ASP A 119 -20.89 13.07 9.50
C ASP A 119 -21.78 14.11 10.21
N ASP A 120 -23.08 14.08 9.90
CA ASP A 120 -24.13 14.97 10.43
C ASP A 120 -24.36 14.85 11.95
N THR A 121 -23.95 13.74 12.53
CA THR A 121 -23.99 13.45 13.96
C THR A 121 -22.60 13.11 14.47
N GLU A 122 -22.35 13.35 15.76
CA GLU A 122 -21.06 13.04 16.37
C GLU A 122 -20.67 11.56 16.25
N GLU A 123 -21.65 10.67 16.37
CA GLU A 123 -21.44 9.23 16.22
C GLU A 123 -21.06 8.85 14.78
N ARG A 124 -21.84 9.30 13.78
CA ARG A 124 -21.55 9.00 12.37
C ARG A 124 -20.22 9.61 11.92
N ARG A 125 -19.92 10.83 12.38
CA ARG A 125 -18.62 11.48 12.16
C ARG A 125 -17.48 10.63 12.72
N ARG A 126 -17.59 10.14 13.95
CA ARG A 126 -16.56 9.28 14.55
C ARG A 126 -16.34 8.00 13.73
N LEU A 127 -17.42 7.31 13.34
CA LEU A 127 -17.34 6.07 12.55
C LEU A 127 -16.68 6.30 11.19
N MET A 128 -17.03 7.39 10.51
CA MET A 128 -16.44 7.76 9.22
C MET A 128 -14.94 8.07 9.35
N MET A 129 -14.53 8.79 10.40
CA MET A 129 -13.12 9.10 10.65
C MET A 129 -12.31 7.83 10.95
N GLU A 130 -12.83 6.95 11.81
CA GLU A 130 -12.22 5.64 12.11
C GLU A 130 -12.06 4.82 10.81
N ARG A 131 -13.09 4.80 9.97
CA ARG A 131 -13.03 4.12 8.68
C ARG A 131 -11.99 4.70 7.72
N ALA A 132 -11.88 6.03 7.65
CA ALA A 132 -10.86 6.69 6.82
C ALA A 132 -9.44 6.32 7.27
N GLU A 133 -9.19 6.29 8.59
CA GLU A 133 -7.90 5.90 9.15
C GLU A 133 -7.57 4.42 8.89
N GLU A 134 -8.55 3.52 9.05
CA GLU A 134 -8.42 2.11 8.71
C GLU A 134 -8.03 1.90 7.24
N LEU A 135 -8.75 2.56 6.32
CA LEU A 135 -8.50 2.46 4.88
C LEU A 135 -7.10 2.96 4.51
N LEU A 136 -6.66 4.08 5.08
CA LEU A 136 -5.31 4.60 4.86
C LEU A 136 -4.23 3.69 5.43
N ALA A 137 -4.44 3.14 6.64
CA ALA A 137 -3.52 2.18 7.23
C ALA A 137 -3.38 0.92 6.36
N ALA A 138 -4.50 0.40 5.85
CA ALA A 138 -4.52 -0.74 4.96
C ALA A 138 -3.84 -0.44 3.61
N TYR A 139 -4.10 0.74 3.02
CA TYR A 139 -3.46 1.18 1.79
C TYR A 139 -1.94 1.29 1.92
N ARG A 140 -1.45 1.90 3.01
CA ARG A 140 -0.01 2.00 3.28
C ARG A 140 0.64 0.63 3.39
N LYS A 141 -0.02 -0.30 4.08
CA LYS A 141 0.46 -1.68 4.17
C LYS A 141 0.55 -2.33 2.79
N GLU A 142 -0.46 -2.14 1.95
CA GLU A 142 -0.47 -2.64 0.58
C GLU A 142 0.62 -2.02 -0.30
N GLU A 143 0.93 -0.74 -0.14
CA GLU A 143 2.02 -0.06 -0.85
C GLU A 143 3.39 -0.65 -0.46
N VAL A 144 3.63 -0.85 0.84
CA VAL A 144 4.86 -1.51 1.34
C VAL A 144 5.01 -2.90 0.75
N ARG A 145 3.92 -3.67 0.70
CA ARG A 145 3.86 -5.01 0.11
C ARG A 145 4.23 -5.00 -1.38
N ARG A 146 3.61 -4.10 -2.17
CA ARG A 146 3.93 -3.94 -3.60
C ARG A 146 5.39 -3.57 -3.81
N ARG A 147 5.91 -2.61 -3.04
CA ARG A 147 7.33 -2.23 -3.09
C ARG A 147 8.24 -3.42 -2.78
N LEU A 148 7.88 -4.26 -1.81
CA LEU A 148 8.67 -5.45 -1.47
C LEU A 148 8.71 -6.47 -2.63
N VAL A 149 7.57 -6.72 -3.27
CA VAL A 149 7.47 -7.60 -4.45
C VAL A 149 8.27 -7.03 -5.62
N GLU A 150 8.20 -5.73 -5.88
CA GLU A 150 9.04 -5.07 -6.90
C GLU A 150 10.54 -5.25 -6.63
N GLN A 151 10.98 -5.12 -5.38
CA GLN A 151 12.38 -5.35 -5.02
C GLN A 151 12.77 -6.83 -5.22
N ALA A 152 11.88 -7.78 -4.91
CA ALA A 152 12.11 -9.19 -5.16
C ALA A 152 12.20 -9.49 -6.67
N LEU A 153 11.34 -8.88 -7.50
CA LEU A 153 11.39 -9.01 -8.96
C LEU A 153 12.72 -8.49 -9.53
N ARG A 154 13.20 -7.34 -9.03
CA ARG A 154 14.51 -6.82 -9.43
C ARG A 154 15.65 -7.73 -8.98
N ALA A 155 15.57 -8.26 -7.75
CA ALA A 155 16.59 -9.16 -7.21
C ALA A 155 16.69 -10.46 -8.02
N ARG A 156 15.56 -11.00 -8.50
CA ARG A 156 15.49 -12.20 -9.34
C ARG A 156 16.39 -12.12 -10.57
N GLU A 157 16.54 -10.95 -11.19
CA GLU A 157 17.34 -10.77 -12.40
C GLU A 157 18.85 -11.04 -12.17
N PHE A 158 19.31 -11.04 -10.91
CA PHE A 158 20.70 -11.32 -10.56
C PHE A 158 20.96 -12.80 -10.19
N ALA A 159 19.94 -13.65 -10.26
CA ALA A 159 20.07 -15.07 -9.91
C ALA A 159 21.13 -15.80 -10.75
N TYR A 160 21.99 -16.56 -10.07
CA TYR A 160 22.91 -17.50 -10.72
C TYR A 160 22.27 -18.88 -10.70
N ALA A 161 21.57 -19.24 -11.79
CA ALA A 161 20.82 -20.49 -11.87
C ALA A 161 21.05 -21.25 -13.21
N PRO A 162 22.30 -21.61 -13.56
CA PRO A 162 22.58 -22.25 -14.84
C PRO A 162 22.06 -23.70 -14.94
N TYR A 163 21.81 -24.38 -13.82
CA TYR A 163 21.42 -25.79 -13.79
C TYR A 163 19.90 -25.94 -13.87
N SER A 164 19.15 -25.29 -12.98
CA SER A 164 17.68 -25.35 -13.02
C SER A 164 17.07 -24.43 -14.07
N ARG A 165 17.77 -23.34 -14.42
CA ARG A 165 17.21 -22.21 -15.19
C ARG A 165 15.96 -21.60 -14.55
N PHE A 166 15.81 -21.76 -13.23
CA PHE A 166 14.70 -21.25 -12.46
C PHE A 166 15.20 -20.16 -11.52
N ARG A 167 14.95 -18.91 -11.88
CA ARG A 167 15.41 -17.75 -11.11
C ARG A 167 14.40 -17.39 -10.05
N VAL A 168 14.89 -17.15 -8.84
CA VAL A 168 14.09 -16.74 -7.68
C VAL A 168 14.71 -15.48 -7.10
N GLY A 169 13.87 -14.50 -6.78
CA GLY A 169 14.25 -13.29 -6.06
C GLY A 169 13.48 -13.17 -4.76
N ALA A 170 14.10 -12.59 -3.75
CA ALA A 170 13.47 -12.32 -2.47
C ALA A 170 13.84 -10.92 -1.96
N ALA A 171 12.92 -10.33 -1.19
CA ALA A 171 13.14 -9.08 -0.49
C ALA A 171 12.56 -9.19 0.93
N LEU A 172 13.42 -9.04 1.94
CA LEU A 172 13.10 -9.18 3.35
C LEU A 172 13.01 -7.78 3.99
N LEU A 173 11.86 -7.46 4.57
CA LEU A 173 11.60 -6.23 5.30
C LEU A 173 11.89 -6.44 6.78
N SER A 174 12.78 -5.59 7.32
CA SER A 174 13.05 -5.52 8.74
C SER A 174 12.14 -4.53 9.47
N ARG A 175 12.05 -4.67 10.79
CA ARG A 175 11.20 -3.80 11.64
C ARG A 175 11.60 -2.32 11.58
N ASP A 176 12.86 -2.02 11.30
CA ASP A 176 13.36 -0.65 11.15
C ASP A 176 13.11 -0.04 9.76
N GLY A 177 12.45 -0.78 8.85
CA GLY A 177 12.08 -0.32 7.52
C GLY A 177 13.12 -0.59 6.44
N ARG A 178 14.30 -1.13 6.77
CA ARG A 178 15.28 -1.56 5.75
C ARG A 178 14.80 -2.80 5.01
N ILE A 179 15.05 -2.82 3.69
CA ILE A 179 14.76 -3.94 2.80
C ILE A 179 16.07 -4.59 2.36
N PHE A 180 16.19 -5.90 2.56
CA PHE A 180 17.35 -6.70 2.17
C PHE A 180 16.96 -7.65 1.05
N THR A 181 17.65 -7.56 -0.09
CA THR A 181 17.36 -8.39 -1.26
C THR A 181 18.31 -9.57 -1.39
N GLY A 182 17.82 -10.64 -2.02
CA GLY A 182 18.58 -11.84 -2.33
C GLY A 182 18.04 -12.54 -3.57
N CYS A 183 18.87 -13.39 -4.19
CA CYS A 183 18.51 -14.25 -5.31
C CYS A 183 19.09 -15.65 -5.09
N ASN A 184 18.57 -16.67 -5.79
CA ASN A 184 19.17 -17.99 -5.68
C ASN A 184 20.54 -18.05 -6.36
N VAL A 185 21.44 -18.79 -5.72
CA VAL A 185 22.82 -19.03 -6.19
C VAL A 185 23.05 -20.54 -6.19
N GLU A 186 23.07 -21.11 -7.39
CA GLU A 186 23.30 -22.53 -7.60
C GLU A 186 24.77 -22.89 -7.63
N ASN A 187 25.04 -24.18 -7.47
CA ASN A 187 26.37 -24.76 -7.56
C ASN A 187 26.29 -26.15 -8.20
N ALA A 188 27.36 -26.62 -8.84
CA ALA A 188 27.44 -27.98 -9.38
C ALA A 188 27.22 -29.06 -8.30
N SER A 189 27.67 -28.79 -7.06
CA SER A 189 27.29 -29.58 -5.89
C SER A 189 25.95 -29.07 -5.37
N PHE A 190 24.84 -29.70 -5.77
CA PHE A 190 23.50 -29.14 -5.56
C PHE A 190 23.16 -28.87 -4.09
N GLY A 191 23.74 -29.63 -3.15
CA GLY A 191 23.52 -29.47 -1.71
C GLY A 191 24.00 -28.15 -1.12
N VAL A 192 24.90 -27.41 -1.79
CA VAL A 192 25.34 -26.08 -1.33
C VAL A 192 24.57 -24.92 -1.98
N THR A 193 23.54 -25.22 -2.77
CA THR A 193 22.68 -24.19 -3.38
C THR A 193 21.98 -23.35 -2.30
N MET A 194 22.05 -22.04 -2.45
CA MET A 194 21.39 -21.08 -1.58
C MET A 194 20.15 -20.51 -2.26
N CYS A 195 19.02 -20.57 -1.56
CA CYS A 195 17.76 -19.99 -2.01
C CYS A 195 17.74 -18.47 -1.77
N ALA A 196 16.95 -17.74 -2.55
CA ALA A 196 16.88 -16.28 -2.50
C ALA A 196 16.55 -15.74 -1.10
N GLU A 197 15.63 -16.40 -0.40
CA GLU A 197 15.17 -16.04 0.95
C GLU A 197 16.31 -16.15 1.96
N ARG A 198 17.11 -17.23 1.89
CA ARG A 198 18.27 -17.44 2.76
C ARG A 198 19.41 -16.48 2.44
N VAL A 199 19.57 -16.07 1.18
CA VAL A 199 20.52 -15.02 0.79
C VAL A 199 20.09 -13.66 1.37
N ALA A 200 18.82 -13.28 1.20
CA ALA A 200 18.28 -12.04 1.76
C ALA A 200 18.39 -12.00 3.29
N LEU A 201 18.05 -13.11 3.95
CA LEU A 201 18.17 -13.26 5.40
C LEU A 201 19.62 -13.18 5.86
N GLY A 202 20.54 -13.91 5.21
CA GLY A 202 21.96 -13.88 5.54
C GLY A 202 22.56 -12.48 5.41
N ARG A 203 22.17 -11.74 4.35
CA ARG A 203 22.54 -10.34 4.17
C ARG A 203 22.01 -9.45 5.30
N ALA A 204 20.72 -9.56 5.62
CA ALA A 204 20.10 -8.79 6.68
C ALA A 204 20.80 -9.01 8.02
N VAL A 205 21.13 -10.26 8.32
CA VAL A 205 21.83 -10.65 9.54
C VAL A 205 23.26 -10.10 9.56
N ALA A 206 23.99 -10.18 8.45
CA ALA A 206 25.33 -9.60 8.32
C ALA A 206 25.33 -8.08 8.49
N GLU A 207 24.26 -7.39 8.08
CA GLU A 207 24.05 -5.94 8.22
C GLU A 207 23.33 -5.54 9.54
N GLY A 208 23.26 -6.45 10.51
CA GLY A 208 22.81 -6.19 11.88
C GLY A 208 21.30 -6.24 12.13
N ALA A 209 20.47 -6.53 11.13
CA ALA A 209 19.02 -6.70 11.33
C ALA A 209 18.71 -8.09 11.94
N ARG A 210 17.79 -8.13 12.91
CA ARG A 210 17.36 -9.37 13.61
C ARG A 210 15.85 -9.51 13.77
N GLU A 211 15.08 -8.49 13.40
CA GLU A 211 13.63 -8.47 13.55
C GLU A 211 13.00 -8.15 12.21
N PHE A 212 12.12 -9.03 11.75
CA PHE A 212 11.55 -8.99 10.40
C PHE A 212 10.03 -9.00 10.44
N THR A 213 9.41 -8.31 9.49
CA THR A 213 7.96 -8.13 9.43
C THR A 213 7.34 -8.78 8.20
N ALA A 214 8.05 -8.81 7.08
CA ALA A 214 7.58 -9.41 5.84
C ALA A 214 8.73 -9.86 4.93
N ILE A 215 8.47 -10.84 4.06
CA ILE A 215 9.34 -11.23 2.97
C ILE A 215 8.52 -11.43 1.69
N ALA A 216 8.96 -10.85 0.57
CA ALA A 216 8.44 -11.19 -0.75
C ALA A 216 9.35 -12.20 -1.43
N VAL A 217 8.75 -13.18 -2.12
CA VAL A 217 9.44 -14.23 -2.88
C VAL A 217 8.78 -14.34 -4.25
N VAL A 218 9.56 -14.26 -5.32
CA VAL A 218 9.08 -14.31 -6.70
C VAL A 218 9.95 -15.22 -7.55
N SER A 219 9.38 -15.79 -8.60
CA SER A 219 10.15 -16.59 -9.57
C SER A 219 9.84 -16.22 -11.02
N ASP A 220 10.39 -16.96 -11.97
CA ASP A 220 10.03 -16.89 -13.39
C ASP A 220 8.65 -17.52 -13.68
N GLY A 221 8.06 -18.25 -12.73
CA GLY A 221 6.78 -18.94 -12.90
C GLY A 221 5.56 -18.03 -12.92
N GLU A 222 4.48 -18.52 -13.55
CA GLU A 222 3.15 -17.89 -13.52
C GLU A 222 2.41 -18.14 -12.20
N SER A 223 2.77 -19.21 -11.49
CA SER A 223 2.25 -19.54 -10.17
C SER A 223 2.96 -18.75 -9.07
N PHE A 224 2.27 -18.59 -7.93
CA PHE A 224 2.84 -17.94 -6.76
C PHE A 224 4.01 -18.75 -6.19
N CYS A 225 5.15 -18.09 -6.00
CA CYS A 225 6.37 -18.73 -5.50
C CYS A 225 6.41 -18.72 -3.97
N PHE A 226 6.21 -19.88 -3.35
CA PHE A 226 6.32 -20.03 -1.90
C PHE A 226 7.72 -20.47 -1.49
N PRO A 227 8.19 -20.06 -0.28
CA PRO A 227 9.49 -20.49 0.22
C PRO A 227 9.52 -22.00 0.44
N CYS A 228 10.67 -22.63 0.19
CA CYS A 228 10.88 -24.05 0.46
C CYS A 228 10.97 -24.33 1.98
N GLY A 229 10.89 -25.60 2.39
CA GLY A 229 10.91 -25.98 3.81
C GLY A 229 12.14 -25.46 4.58
N LEU A 230 13.33 -25.49 3.96
CA LEU A 230 14.55 -24.96 4.56
C LEU A 230 14.48 -23.45 4.78
N CYS A 231 13.93 -22.70 3.82
CA CYS A 231 13.76 -21.26 3.95
C CYS A 231 12.72 -20.90 5.02
N ARG A 232 11.61 -21.65 5.09
CA ARG A 232 10.60 -21.46 6.13
C ARG A 232 11.22 -21.66 7.52
N GLN A 233 11.99 -22.74 7.71
CA GLN A 233 12.66 -23.01 8.97
C GLN A 233 13.72 -21.96 9.33
N ALA A 234 14.48 -21.48 8.34
CA ALA A 234 15.47 -20.42 8.57
C ALA A 234 14.82 -19.08 8.97
N LEU A 235 13.68 -18.73 8.37
CA LEU A 235 12.92 -17.54 8.75
C LEU A 235 12.24 -17.70 10.12
N ALA A 236 11.77 -18.91 10.45
CA ALA A 236 11.07 -19.20 11.69
C ALA A 236 11.92 -18.91 12.94
N GLU A 237 13.24 -19.03 12.83
CA GLU A 237 14.21 -18.62 13.86
C GLU A 237 14.04 -17.15 14.29
N PHE A 238 13.57 -16.29 13.38
CA PHE A 238 13.40 -14.85 13.60
C PHE A 238 11.94 -14.44 13.85
N GLY A 239 11.03 -15.41 13.93
CA GLY A 239 9.62 -15.17 14.27
C GLY A 239 8.64 -15.74 13.25
N LEU A 240 7.49 -16.19 13.76
CA LEU A 240 6.45 -16.84 12.96
C LEU A 240 5.38 -15.89 12.42
N ASP A 241 5.43 -14.62 12.80
CA ASP A 241 4.51 -13.57 12.34
C ASP A 241 4.97 -12.83 11.09
N ILE A 242 6.10 -13.22 10.52
CA ILE A 242 6.59 -12.69 9.24
C ILE A 242 5.53 -12.97 8.17
N GLU A 243 5.06 -11.92 7.50
CA GLU A 243 4.20 -12.04 6.32
C GLU A 243 5.03 -12.56 5.14
N VAL A 244 4.56 -13.61 4.48
CA VAL A 244 5.16 -14.16 3.26
C VAL A 244 4.30 -13.75 2.08
N LEU A 245 4.88 -12.92 1.21
CA LEU A 245 4.30 -12.49 -0.05
C LEU A 245 4.80 -13.41 -1.16
N ALA A 246 4.02 -14.44 -1.47
CA ALA A 246 4.32 -15.35 -2.57
C ALA A 246 3.85 -14.68 -3.88
N GLY A 247 4.81 -14.15 -4.64
CA GLY A 247 4.55 -13.43 -5.87
C GLY A 247 4.76 -14.27 -7.13
N ALA A 248 4.03 -13.90 -8.17
CA ALA A 248 4.15 -14.39 -9.54
C ALA A 248 5.01 -13.44 -10.39
N ARG A 249 5.41 -13.89 -11.58
CA ARG A 249 6.29 -13.12 -12.48
C ARG A 249 5.73 -11.75 -12.94
N ASP A 250 4.42 -11.56 -12.86
CA ASP A 250 3.71 -10.32 -13.27
C ASP A 250 3.47 -9.35 -12.11
N GLY A 251 3.99 -9.66 -10.91
CA GLY A 251 3.84 -8.83 -9.72
C GLY A 251 2.57 -9.08 -8.92
N ARG A 252 1.65 -9.95 -9.37
CA ARG A 252 0.56 -10.43 -8.49
C ARG A 252 1.15 -11.24 -7.34
N PHE A 253 0.56 -11.17 -6.16
CA PHE A 253 1.00 -11.95 -5.01
C PHE A 253 -0.16 -12.34 -4.11
N VAL A 254 0.06 -13.37 -3.30
CA VAL A 254 -0.78 -13.73 -2.17
C VAL A 254 0.01 -13.58 -0.88
N VAL A 255 -0.69 -13.29 0.21
CA VAL A 255 -0.09 -13.07 1.54
C VAL A 255 -0.51 -14.22 2.45
N GLN A 256 0.46 -14.84 3.11
CA GLN A 256 0.24 -15.80 4.20
C GLN A 256 1.19 -15.52 5.35
N ARG A 257 0.86 -15.93 6.57
CA ARG A 257 1.82 -15.85 7.68
C ARG A 257 2.74 -17.05 7.68
N LEU A 258 3.98 -16.87 8.13
CA LEU A 258 4.94 -17.98 8.21
C LEU A 258 4.43 -19.14 9.10
N ARG A 259 3.73 -18.84 10.20
CA ARG A 259 3.05 -19.84 11.05
C ARG A 259 2.07 -20.75 10.29
N GLU A 260 1.42 -20.25 9.24
CA GLU A 260 0.48 -21.02 8.42
C GLU A 260 1.22 -21.93 7.43
N LEU A 261 2.39 -21.47 6.96
CA LEU A 261 3.25 -22.21 6.04
C LEU A 261 4.12 -23.27 6.72
N LEU A 262 4.35 -23.15 8.03
CA LEU A 262 5.17 -24.09 8.81
C LEU A 262 4.49 -24.40 10.17
N PRO A 263 3.35 -25.12 10.17
CA PRO A 263 2.66 -25.47 11.39
C PRO A 263 3.50 -26.43 12.25
N SER A 264 3.36 -26.32 13.58
CA SER A 264 4.08 -27.15 14.56
C SER A 264 5.60 -27.18 14.32
N THR A 265 6.15 -26.02 13.95
CA THR A 265 7.57 -25.86 13.63
C THR A 265 8.49 -26.27 14.77
N PHE A 266 9.63 -26.85 14.42
CA PHE A 266 10.70 -27.10 15.36
C PHE A 266 11.30 -25.76 15.81
N SER A 267 11.48 -25.60 17.11
CA SER A 267 12.28 -24.53 17.69
C SER A 267 13.23 -25.16 18.71
N PHE A 268 14.50 -24.83 18.62
CA PHE A 268 15.46 -25.28 19.62
C PHE A 268 15.30 -24.41 20.86
N GLN A 269 14.52 -24.92 21.82
CA GLN A 269 14.49 -24.39 23.18
C GLN A 269 15.73 -24.96 23.88
N GLY A 270 16.84 -24.23 23.83
CA GLY A 270 18.05 -24.62 24.55
C GLY A 270 17.73 -24.88 26.03
N VAL A 271 18.34 -25.93 26.58
CA VAL A 271 18.33 -26.24 28.03
C VAL A 271 19.20 -25.24 28.78
#